data_AF-A0A6I3LI12-F1
#
_entry.id   AF-A0A6I3LI12-F1
#
_cell.length_a   1.000
_cell.length_b   1.000
_cell.length_c   1.000
_cell.angle_alpha   90.00
_cell.angle_beta   90.00
_cell.angle_gamma   90.00
#
_symmetry.space_group_name_H-M   'P 1'
#
loop_
_entity.id
_entity.type
_entity.pdbx_description
1 polymer ?
#
loop_
_entity_poly.entity_id
_entity_poly.type
_entity_poly.pdbx_seq_one_letter_code
_entity_poly.pdbx_strand_id
1 'polypeptide(L)' 'MGNRKVAVAGVALSDCGRVDEATPYALHAQAARRALADSGLDRSVIDGFASAGLGTLAPVEVAEYLGL' A
#
# COMPACT_ATOMS: atom_id res chain seq x y z
N MET A 1 27.58 11.23 -6.72
CA MET A 1 26.44 10.63 -5.97
C MET A 1 25.31 10.42 -6.97
N GLY A 2 24.88 9.18 -7.20
CA GLY A 2 24.16 8.77 -8.41
C GLY A 2 22.73 9.30 -8.51
N ASN A 3 22.37 9.83 -9.67
CA ASN A 3 21.03 10.27 -10.01
C ASN A 3 20.18 9.03 -10.36
N ARG A 4 19.64 8.35 -9.33
CA ARG A 4 18.77 7.17 -9.55
C ARG A 4 17.47 7.63 -10.21
N LYS A 5 17.14 7.04 -11.36
CA LYS A 5 15.83 7.25 -11.99
C LYS A 5 14.77 6.49 -11.21
N VAL A 6 13.63 7.13 -10.98
CA VAL A 6 12.49 6.58 -10.24
C VAL A 6 11.26 6.64 -11.13
N ALA A 7 10.41 5.62 -11.04
CA ALA A 7 9.14 5.55 -11.75
C ALA A 7 8.05 5.01 -10.80
N VAL A 8 6.80 5.40 -11.06
CA VAL A 8 5.62 4.82 -10.42
C VAL A 8 5.12 3.70 -11.32
N ALA A 9 5.17 2.46 -10.84
CA ALA A 9 4.84 1.28 -11.64
C ALA A 9 3.36 0.91 -11.56
N GLY A 10 2.65 1.27 -10.49
CA GLY A 10 1.21 1.03 -10.36
C GLY A 10 0.57 1.94 -9.31
N VAL A 11 -0.71 2.24 -9.50
CA VAL A 11 -1.49 3.15 -8.65
C VAL A 11 -2.92 2.64 -8.52
N ALA A 12 -3.47 2.66 -7.31
CA ALA A 12 -4.87 2.33 -7.11
C ALA A 12 -5.45 3.02 -5.86
N LEU A 13 -6.77 3.08 -5.82
CA LEU A 13 -7.53 3.49 -4.65
C LEU A 13 -8.26 2.29 -4.03
N SER A 14 -8.53 2.39 -2.73
CA SER A 14 -9.58 1.61 -2.09
C SER A 14 -10.95 2.07 -2.58
N ASP A 15 -11.98 1.40 -2.13
CA ASP A 15 -13.34 1.90 -2.26
C ASP A 15 -13.44 3.24 -1.52
N CYS A 16 -14.15 4.18 -2.13
CA CYS A 16 -14.22 5.58 -1.72
C CYS A 16 -15.67 5.96 -1.35
N GLY A 17 -15.82 6.90 -0.41
CA GLY A 17 -17.12 7.35 0.08
C GLY A 17 -17.49 6.69 1.41
N ARG A 18 -18.78 6.47 1.64
CA ARG A 18 -19.25 5.75 2.83
C ARG A 18 -19.14 4.25 2.59
N VAL A 19 -18.31 3.60 3.40
CA VAL A 19 -18.04 2.15 3.38
C VAL A 19 -18.09 1.68 4.83
N ASP A 20 -19.22 1.09 5.22
CA ASP A 20 -19.53 0.80 6.61
C ASP A 20 -18.94 -0.55 7.07
N GLU A 21 -18.59 -1.41 6.11
CA GLU A 21 -18.17 -2.79 6.35
C GLU A 21 -16.64 -2.97 6.39
N ALA A 22 -15.88 -1.95 5.99
CA ALA A 22 -14.42 -2.01 5.89
C ALA A 22 -13.75 -1.21 7.00
N THR A 23 -12.79 -1.82 7.68
CA THR A 23 -11.92 -1.07 8.59
C THR A 23 -10.95 -0.20 7.78
N PRO A 24 -10.40 0.87 8.37
CA PRO A 24 -9.38 1.66 7.70
C PRO A 24 -8.16 0.84 7.26
N TYR A 25 -7.71 -0.15 8.05
CA TYR A 25 -6.66 -1.08 7.65
C TYR A 25 -7.04 -1.94 6.45
N ALA A 26 -8.30 -2.41 6.38
CA ALA A 26 -8.81 -3.15 5.23
C ALA A 26 -8.81 -2.30 3.96
N LEU A 27 -9.13 -1.00 4.07
CA LEU A 27 -9.06 -0.05 2.94
C LEU A 27 -7.62 0.17 2.47
N HIS A 28 -6.65 0.36 3.38
CA HIS A 28 -5.24 0.40 2.99
C HIS A 28 -4.79 -0.88 2.29
N ALA A 29 -5.19 -2.04 2.81
CA ALA A 29 -4.85 -3.32 2.19
C ALA A 29 -5.46 -3.49 0.80
N GLN A 30 -6.70 -3.04 0.62
CA GLN A 30 -7.37 -3.05 -0.66
C GLN A 30 -6.63 -2.16 -1.68
N ALA A 31 -6.27 -0.94 -1.31
CA ALA A 31 -5.51 -0.02 -2.18
C ALA A 31 -4.14 -0.60 -2.55
N ALA A 32 -3.38 -1.09 -1.55
CA ALA A 32 -2.05 -1.65 -1.77
C ALA A 32 -2.06 -2.88 -2.70
N ARG A 33 -3.00 -3.81 -2.50
CA ARG A 33 -3.13 -5.01 -3.34
C ARG A 33 -3.52 -4.65 -4.77
N ARG A 34 -4.42 -3.69 -4.97
CA ARG A 34 -4.80 -3.20 -6.30
C ARG A 34 -3.65 -2.49 -7.00
N ALA A 35 -2.87 -1.67 -6.29
CA ALA A 35 -1.72 -0.97 -6.86
C ALA A 35 -0.59 -1.95 -7.27
N LEU A 36 -0.38 -3.01 -6.48
CA LEU A 36 0.55 -4.07 -6.84
C LEU A 36 0.07 -4.83 -8.10
N ALA A 37 -1.23 -5.16 -8.17
CA ALA A 37 -1.81 -5.78 -9.35
C ALA A 37 -1.69 -4.90 -10.60
N ASP A 38 -1.92 -3.59 -10.48
CA ASP A 38 -1.75 -2.60 -11.57
C ASP A 38 -0.29 -2.56 -12.08
N SER A 39 0.68 -2.71 -11.17
CA SER A 39 2.10 -2.75 -11.53
C SER A 39 2.54 -4.02 -12.27
N GLY A 40 1.76 -5.11 -12.17
CA GLY A 40 2.13 -6.42 -12.68
C GLY A 40 3.33 -7.08 -11.97
N LEU A 41 3.78 -6.53 -10.82
CA LEU A 41 4.88 -7.05 -10.03
C LEU A 41 4.37 -8.06 -8.99
N ASP A 42 5.24 -9.01 -8.62
CA ASP A 42 4.98 -9.90 -7.49
C ASP A 42 5.37 -9.23 -6.17
N ARG A 43 4.68 -9.55 -5.07
CA ARG A 43 4.97 -8.95 -3.76
C ARG A 43 6.38 -9.27 -3.26
N SER A 44 7.00 -10.37 -3.72
CA SER A 44 8.33 -10.80 -3.29
C SER A 44 9.45 -9.84 -3.69
N VAL A 45 9.19 -8.91 -4.63
CA VAL A 45 10.16 -7.88 -5.03
C VAL A 45 10.02 -6.56 -4.25
N ILE A 46 9.18 -6.54 -3.21
CA ILE A 46 9.00 -5.36 -2.35
C ILE A 46 10.08 -5.39 -1.26
N ASP A 47 11.03 -4.47 -1.36
CA ASP A 47 12.12 -4.31 -0.38
C ASP A 47 11.79 -3.32 0.76
N GLY A 48 10.67 -2.60 0.67
CA GLY A 48 10.32 -1.59 1.65
C GLY A 48 8.87 -1.14 1.56
N PHE A 49 8.34 -0.71 2.70
CA PHE A 49 6.98 -0.23 2.83
C PHE A 49 6.94 1.15 3.48
N ALA A 50 6.11 2.03 2.93
CA ALA A 50 5.86 3.35 3.48
C ALA A 50 4.35 3.61 3.49
N SER A 51 3.85 4.15 4.60
CA SER A 51 2.46 4.56 4.75
C SER A 51 2.41 5.86 5.52
N ALA A 52 1.51 6.75 5.11
CA ALA A 52 1.11 7.93 5.88
C ALA A 52 -0.24 7.71 6.59
N GLY A 53 -0.76 6.48 6.60
CA GLY A 53 -2.10 6.16 7.08
C GLY A 53 -2.12 5.46 8.44
N LEU A 54 -2.99 5.98 9.33
CA LEU A 54 -3.44 5.44 10.63
C LEU A 54 -2.38 5.28 11.72
N GLY A 55 -2.83 5.29 12.98
CA GLY A 55 -2.04 4.85 14.13
C GLY A 55 -0.88 5.75 14.56
N THR A 56 -0.15 5.29 15.58
CA THR A 56 1.07 5.94 16.08
C THR A 56 2.28 5.51 15.25
N LEU A 57 2.26 4.30 14.72
CA LEU A 57 3.33 3.71 13.91
C LEU A 57 2.81 3.37 12.49
N ALA A 58 2.33 4.40 11.77
CA ALA A 58 1.63 4.28 10.49
C ALA A 58 2.19 3.27 9.47
N PRO A 59 3.50 3.26 9.13
CA PRO A 59 4.03 2.25 8.21
C PRO A 59 4.05 0.85 8.81
N VAL A 60 4.31 0.69 10.11
CA VAL A 60 4.47 -0.62 10.75
C VAL A 60 3.12 -1.33 10.87
N GLU A 61 2.11 -0.64 11.41
CA GLU A 61 0.80 -1.24 11.65
C GLU A 61 0.11 -1.70 10.36
N VAL A 62 0.25 -0.92 9.28
CA VAL A 62 -0.30 -1.29 7.98
C VAL A 62 0.52 -2.42 7.32
N ALA A 63 1.85 -2.42 7.45
CA ALA A 63 2.68 -3.51 6.94
C ALA A 63 2.35 -4.86 7.59
N GLU A 64 2.19 -4.89 8.91
CA GLU A 64 1.78 -6.09 9.66
C GLU A 64 0.43 -6.62 9.17
N TYR A 65 -0.55 -5.72 8.95
CA TYR A 65 -1.86 -6.12 8.40
C TYR A 65 -1.76 -6.69 6.97
N LEU A 66 -0.79 -6.23 6.17
CA LEU A 66 -0.53 -6.71 4.81
C LEU A 66 0.24 -8.04 4.77
N GLY A 67 0.87 -8.44 5.87
CA GLY A 67 1.77 -9.60 5.92
C GLY A 67 3.08 -9.37 5.14
N LEU A 68 3.59 -8.14 5.17
CA LEU A 68 4.88 -7.73 4.58
C LEU A 68 6.00 -7.80 5.60
#